data_AF-A0A928Z8E4-F1
#
_entry.id   AF-A0A928Z8E4-F1
#
_cell.length_a   1.000
_cell.length_b   1.000
_cell.length_c   1.000
_cell.angle_alpha   90.00
_cell.angle_beta   90.00
_cell.angle_gamma   90.00
#
_symmetry.space_group_name_H-M   'P 1'
#
loop_
_entity.id
_entity.type
_entity.pdbx_description
1 polymer ?
#
loop_
_entity_poly.entity_id
_entity_poly.type
_entity_poly.pdbx_seq_one_letter_code
_entity_poly.pdbx_strand_id
1 'polypeptide(L)'
;MLSLELNEPQPTFLTSETDLFAGTQQQDVILALGGNDTVMGLGERDRLYGNQGEDYLFGNQGQDLITGGKQEDWLFGGKDEDILFGNLGDDRLFGNIGNDTIYGGRDNDTIWGGKDNDLGLGEVGDDVLYGDLGDDELDGGAGIDTLWGGDGNDTFVLDADLGSSTIDAAEVIGDFTGDRDRLLLRGGLSFDRLEIASGTGDYTGDAIVRDRQTSKFLAILKDVDGSTIGADDFAGLIPNSDTGTDTGSSTDTETDTGTDTGSGTDTGSDTGTDTGTDTGTSSTIALEPTSYTLNEDAGTATIAIQRTGDTTTEASIDYATSDGTATAGNDYTAANGTLNFAPGETSKTFTFSINDDGDVETDETVRITLTNAIGADLGTEDSAVLTITDDDTATLPPAQPAAIDSTPVKFAPSDDEATIAAKGGQKIALGTQTIYIGTWQKTGINQDPIVASFDSANPDNNWVKTDYEMTGADGRGSGLFWDGTNLYATFSTDGTQGTASEDWRRASGDATQSWLRSYGSGGGPKIGVLGRIDRATGNLLDAAYISARKASDGKTNSLVITDLETVDGNLKVTANSWFAPRNTDGSSMTDDGAGGSPHAYRLLLSGDLKTAIGAKATGWISNNTTGL
;
A
#
# COMPACT_ATOMS: atom_id res chain seq x y z
N MET A 1 -32.06 -27.84 18.09
CA MET A 1 -31.41 -26.55 17.78
C MET A 1 -29.98 -26.68 18.24
N LEU A 2 -29.03 -26.49 17.33
CA LEU A 2 -27.61 -26.33 17.64
C LEU A 2 -27.24 -25.03 16.92
N SER A 3 -26.97 -23.97 17.67
CA SER A 3 -26.53 -22.70 17.12
C SER A 3 -25.03 -22.80 16.85
N LEU A 4 -24.69 -23.14 15.61
CA LEU A 4 -23.46 -22.66 14.99
C LEU A 4 -23.74 -21.23 14.53
N GLU A 5 -23.85 -20.32 15.49
CA GLU A 5 -23.54 -18.92 15.27
C GLU A 5 -22.02 -18.86 15.24
N LEU A 6 -21.43 -18.64 14.06
CA LEU A 6 -20.04 -18.19 13.99
C LEU A 6 -20.01 -16.78 14.59
N ASN A 7 -18.96 -16.47 15.35
CA ASN A 7 -18.64 -15.11 15.75
C ASN A 7 -18.12 -14.35 14.53
N GLU A 8 -18.99 -14.05 13.57
CA GLU A 8 -18.69 -13.07 12.53
C GLU A 8 -18.60 -11.68 13.17
N PRO A 9 -17.62 -10.84 12.78
CA PRO A 9 -17.48 -9.48 13.30
C PRO A 9 -18.77 -8.67 13.10
N GLN A 10 -19.03 -7.72 14.00
CA GLN A 10 -20.18 -6.83 13.84
C GLN A 10 -19.80 -5.67 12.93
N PRO A 11 -20.58 -5.38 11.87
CA PRO A 11 -20.19 -4.38 10.88
C PRO A 11 -20.12 -2.97 11.47
N THR A 12 -18.96 -2.35 11.34
CA THR A 12 -18.70 -0.94 11.58
C THR A 12 -19.19 -0.13 10.38
N PHE A 13 -19.91 0.96 10.65
CA PHE A 13 -20.42 1.88 9.64
C PHE A 13 -19.85 3.27 9.92
N LEU A 14 -19.18 3.85 8.92
CA LEU A 14 -18.71 5.25 8.97
C LEU A 14 -19.88 6.19 8.61
N THR A 15 -19.59 7.44 8.23
CA THR A 15 -20.62 8.49 8.10
C THR A 15 -21.21 8.60 6.69
N SER A 16 -21.15 9.80 6.09
CA SER A 16 -21.45 10.05 4.68
C SER A 16 -20.71 11.31 4.20
N GLU A 17 -19.51 11.51 4.75
CA GLU A 17 -18.57 12.62 4.62
C GLU A 17 -17.17 11.98 4.75
N THR A 18 -16.12 12.57 4.17
CA THR A 18 -14.74 12.02 4.25
C THR A 18 -14.34 11.61 5.68
N ASP A 19 -14.21 10.31 5.89
CA ASP A 19 -13.77 9.68 7.14
C ASP A 19 -12.36 9.05 6.99
N LEU A 20 -11.60 9.05 8.10
CA LEU A 20 -10.33 8.33 8.24
C LEU A 20 -10.49 7.31 9.37
N PHE A 21 -10.33 6.04 9.05
CA PHE A 21 -10.60 4.93 9.97
C PHE A 21 -9.52 3.85 9.88
N ALA A 22 -9.23 3.21 11.02
CA ALA A 22 -8.47 1.98 11.10
C ALA A 22 -9.32 0.97 11.88
N GLY A 23 -9.32 -0.29 11.42
CA GLY A 23 -9.87 -1.43 12.13
C GLY A 23 -8.96 -1.88 13.26
N THR A 24 -8.81 -3.19 13.41
CA THR A 24 -8.15 -3.80 14.56
C THR A 24 -7.18 -4.91 14.11
N GLN A 25 -6.35 -5.43 15.00
CA GLN A 25 -5.53 -6.62 14.72
C GLN A 25 -6.36 -7.93 14.64
N GLN A 26 -7.67 -7.82 14.45
CA GLN A 26 -8.65 -8.90 14.43
C GLN A 26 -9.62 -8.67 13.27
N GLN A 27 -10.24 -9.75 12.80
CA GLN A 27 -11.17 -9.71 11.67
C GLN A 27 -12.26 -8.64 11.82
N ASP A 28 -12.32 -7.74 10.85
CA ASP A 28 -13.19 -6.57 10.83
C ASP A 28 -14.14 -6.55 9.62
N VAL A 29 -15.20 -5.74 9.72
CA VAL A 29 -16.15 -5.53 8.62
C VAL A 29 -16.53 -4.04 8.61
N ILE A 30 -15.97 -3.27 7.68
CA ILE A 30 -16.01 -1.81 7.68
C ILE A 30 -16.69 -1.30 6.42
N LEU A 31 -17.74 -0.49 6.58
CA LEU A 31 -18.49 0.14 5.49
C LEU A 31 -18.36 1.66 5.59
N ALA A 32 -17.67 2.27 4.62
CA ALA A 32 -17.41 3.72 4.58
C ALA A 32 -18.65 4.52 4.13
N LEU A 33 -19.48 3.93 3.26
CA LEU A 33 -20.77 4.41 2.73
C LEU A 33 -20.69 5.58 1.73
N GLY A 34 -19.73 6.48 1.89
CA GLY A 34 -19.36 7.50 0.91
C GLY A 34 -19.02 8.86 1.48
N GLY A 35 -18.33 9.64 0.66
CA GLY A 35 -17.24 10.50 1.13
C GLY A 35 -16.02 10.13 0.28
N ASN A 36 -14.91 10.85 0.34
CA ASN A 36 -13.65 10.31 -0.17
C ASN A 36 -12.90 9.79 1.05
N ASP A 37 -12.98 8.49 1.32
CA ASP A 37 -12.67 7.91 2.62
C ASP A 37 -11.27 7.28 2.65
N THR A 38 -10.78 6.96 3.85
CA THR A 38 -9.52 6.22 4.02
C THR A 38 -9.68 5.19 5.12
N VAL A 39 -9.63 3.91 4.76
CA VAL A 39 -9.89 2.77 5.63
C VAL A 39 -8.71 1.81 5.62
N MET A 40 -8.20 1.49 6.80
CA MET A 40 -7.22 0.42 7.02
C MET A 40 -7.92 -0.72 7.77
N GLY A 41 -7.73 -1.97 7.34
CA GLY A 41 -8.16 -3.17 8.06
C GLY A 41 -7.24 -3.44 9.27
N LEU A 42 -5.99 -3.79 8.95
CA LEU A 42 -4.79 -4.00 9.77
C LEU A 42 -4.36 -5.47 9.88
N GLY A 43 -5.28 -6.42 10.10
CA GLY A 43 -4.90 -7.78 10.51
C GLY A 43 -5.95 -8.90 10.35
N GLU A 44 -5.45 -10.15 10.27
CA GLU A 44 -6.19 -11.41 10.22
C GLU A 44 -7.04 -11.65 8.94
N ARG A 45 -8.18 -10.96 8.79
CA ARG A 45 -9.09 -11.07 7.63
C ARG A 45 -10.21 -10.05 7.74
N ASP A 46 -10.18 -9.07 6.86
CA ASP A 46 -11.09 -7.93 6.89
C ASP A 46 -12.03 -7.90 5.69
N ARG A 47 -13.12 -7.13 5.82
CA ARG A 47 -14.07 -6.87 4.74
C ARG A 47 -14.32 -5.37 4.62
N LEU A 48 -13.63 -4.73 3.68
CA LEU A 48 -13.60 -3.28 3.51
C LEU A 48 -14.49 -2.86 2.32
N TYR A 49 -15.39 -1.91 2.54
CA TYR A 49 -16.33 -1.43 1.52
C TYR A 49 -16.37 0.11 1.47
N GLY A 50 -15.83 0.74 0.43
CA GLY A 50 -15.86 2.19 0.20
C GLY A 50 -17.28 2.69 -0.11
N ASN A 51 -17.84 2.18 -1.21
CA ASN A 51 -19.18 2.35 -1.79
C ASN A 51 -19.39 3.57 -2.71
N GLN A 52 -18.91 4.77 -2.35
CA GLN A 52 -19.24 6.03 -3.05
C GLN A 52 -18.25 7.17 -2.78
N GLY A 53 -17.13 7.18 -3.49
CA GLY A 53 -16.05 8.12 -3.24
C GLY A 53 -14.87 7.93 -4.16
N GLU A 54 -13.83 8.74 -3.97
CA GLU A 54 -12.49 8.33 -4.40
C GLU A 54 -11.79 7.84 -3.12
N ASP A 55 -12.01 6.56 -2.80
CA ASP A 55 -11.68 5.93 -1.51
C ASP A 55 -10.29 5.28 -1.50
N TYR A 56 -9.64 5.24 -0.34
CA TYR A 56 -8.35 4.55 -0.12
C TYR A 56 -8.52 3.40 0.87
N LEU A 57 -8.43 2.16 0.40
CA LEU A 57 -8.74 0.95 1.17
C LEU A 57 -7.51 0.03 1.27
N PHE A 58 -7.04 -0.22 2.50
CA PHE A 58 -5.84 -1.04 2.77
C PHE A 58 -6.19 -2.25 3.64
N GLY A 59 -5.96 -3.47 3.17
CA GLY A 59 -6.07 -4.69 3.98
C GLY A 59 -4.99 -4.76 5.06
N ASN A 60 -3.73 -4.76 4.60
CA ASN A 60 -2.43 -4.76 5.29
C ASN A 60 -1.83 -6.15 5.58
N GLN A 61 -2.54 -7.03 6.29
CA GLN A 61 -2.03 -8.35 6.69
C GLN A 61 -3.17 -9.34 6.92
N GLY A 62 -3.41 -10.26 5.99
CA GLY A 62 -4.51 -11.20 6.15
C GLY A 62 -4.98 -11.73 4.81
N GLN A 63 -6.14 -12.40 4.83
CA GLN A 63 -6.77 -12.84 3.59
C GLN A 63 -8.06 -12.07 3.40
N ASP A 64 -7.91 -10.83 2.94
CA ASP A 64 -8.89 -9.75 3.02
C ASP A 64 -9.83 -9.72 1.80
N LEU A 65 -10.96 -9.03 1.98
CA LEU A 65 -11.94 -8.75 0.93
C LEU A 65 -12.15 -7.24 0.84
N ILE A 66 -11.65 -6.63 -0.24
CA ILE A 66 -11.65 -5.19 -0.43
C ILE A 66 -12.56 -4.84 -1.60
N THR A 67 -13.42 -3.84 -1.43
CA THR A 67 -14.37 -3.37 -2.42
C THR A 67 -14.39 -1.85 -2.42
N GLY A 68 -13.97 -1.20 -3.51
CA GLY A 68 -14.11 0.23 -3.73
C GLY A 68 -15.58 0.58 -3.90
N GLY A 69 -16.02 0.72 -5.15
CA GLY A 69 -17.42 0.56 -5.53
C GLY A 69 -17.94 1.59 -6.52
N LYS A 70 -17.44 2.84 -6.51
CA LYS A 70 -17.85 3.91 -7.44
C LYS A 70 -16.95 5.16 -7.40
N GLN A 71 -16.54 5.61 -8.59
CA GLN A 71 -15.51 6.63 -8.84
C GLN A 71 -14.10 6.05 -8.59
N GLU A 72 -13.04 6.83 -8.83
CA GLU A 72 -11.66 6.31 -8.85
C GLU A 72 -11.15 5.90 -7.46
N ASP A 73 -11.24 4.62 -7.15
CA ASP A 73 -10.83 4.04 -5.87
C ASP A 73 -9.38 3.51 -5.91
N TRP A 74 -8.71 3.48 -4.75
CA TRP A 74 -7.35 2.95 -4.55
C TRP A 74 -7.38 1.80 -3.54
N LEU A 75 -7.18 0.57 -4.02
CA LEU A 75 -7.27 -0.67 -3.22
C LEU A 75 -5.90 -1.31 -3.07
N PHE A 76 -5.54 -1.66 -1.84
CA PHE A 76 -4.28 -2.36 -1.50
C PHE A 76 -4.62 -3.58 -0.66
N GLY A 77 -4.27 -4.78 -1.13
CA GLY A 77 -4.31 -6.00 -0.31
C GLY A 77 -3.28 -5.92 0.81
N GLY A 78 -2.07 -6.41 0.54
CA GLY A 78 -0.87 -6.06 1.30
C GLY A 78 0.05 -7.23 1.58
N LYS A 79 -0.50 -8.30 2.18
CA LYS A 79 0.19 -9.57 2.47
C LYS A 79 -0.81 -10.69 2.69
N ASP A 80 -0.41 -11.88 2.24
CA ASP A 80 -1.22 -13.11 2.20
C ASP A 80 -2.29 -13.01 1.08
N GLU A 81 -3.18 -14.00 0.92
CA GLU A 81 -3.99 -14.15 -0.31
C GLU A 81 -5.30 -13.31 -0.27
N ASP A 82 -5.31 -12.19 -1.00
CA ASP A 82 -6.35 -11.16 -0.97
C ASP A 82 -7.34 -11.20 -2.16
N ILE A 83 -8.51 -10.58 -1.98
CA ILE A 83 -9.52 -10.41 -3.05
C ILE A 83 -9.98 -8.95 -3.16
N LEU A 84 -9.69 -8.32 -4.30
CA LEU A 84 -9.94 -6.89 -4.56
C LEU A 84 -11.01 -6.69 -5.66
N PHE A 85 -11.93 -5.74 -5.48
CA PHE A 85 -12.96 -5.36 -6.45
C PHE A 85 -13.08 -3.83 -6.60
N GLY A 86 -12.78 -3.26 -7.78
CA GLY A 86 -12.95 -1.82 -8.07
C GLY A 86 -14.43 -1.45 -8.28
N ASN A 87 -15.04 -2.10 -9.29
CA ASN A 87 -16.45 -2.13 -9.72
C ASN A 87 -16.91 -1.09 -10.75
N LEU A 88 -16.63 0.21 -10.58
CA LEU A 88 -17.22 1.32 -11.34
C LEU A 88 -16.36 2.60 -11.25
N GLY A 89 -15.19 2.63 -11.88
CA GLY A 89 -14.26 3.75 -11.85
C GLY A 89 -13.13 3.62 -12.86
N ASP A 90 -12.18 4.57 -12.87
CA ASP A 90 -10.86 4.32 -13.46
C ASP A 90 -9.95 3.92 -12.26
N ASP A 91 -10.15 2.71 -11.71
CA ASP A 91 -9.68 2.29 -10.38
C ASP A 91 -8.22 1.84 -10.37
N ARG A 92 -7.61 1.78 -9.17
CA ARG A 92 -6.19 1.43 -8.97
C ARG A 92 -6.04 0.37 -7.89
N LEU A 93 -5.70 -0.84 -8.31
CA LEU A 93 -5.77 -2.04 -7.49
C LEU A 93 -4.40 -2.70 -7.38
N PHE A 94 -3.94 -2.96 -6.16
CA PHE A 94 -2.63 -3.53 -5.87
C PHE A 94 -2.75 -4.72 -4.91
N GLY A 95 -2.39 -5.94 -5.34
CA GLY A 95 -2.35 -7.11 -4.45
C GLY A 95 -1.22 -7.04 -3.42
N ASN A 96 -0.01 -6.79 -3.92
CA ASN A 96 1.28 -6.58 -3.25
C ASN A 96 2.12 -7.83 -2.93
N ILE A 97 1.65 -8.77 -2.10
CA ILE A 97 2.42 -9.96 -1.68
C ILE A 97 1.47 -11.12 -1.32
N GLY A 98 1.03 -11.88 -2.32
CA GLY A 98 0.01 -12.91 -2.13
C GLY A 98 -0.14 -13.85 -3.32
N ASN A 99 -1.26 -14.57 -3.36
CA ASN A 99 -1.73 -15.18 -4.60
C ASN A 99 -3.10 -14.54 -4.87
N ASP A 100 -3.06 -13.28 -5.28
CA ASP A 100 -4.18 -12.36 -5.13
C ASP A 100 -5.17 -12.47 -6.29
N THR A 101 -6.43 -12.16 -6.03
CA THR A 101 -7.46 -12.16 -7.08
C THR A 101 -8.07 -10.77 -7.21
N ILE A 102 -7.75 -10.10 -8.32
CA ILE A 102 -8.03 -8.68 -8.52
C ILE A 102 -9.01 -8.52 -9.68
N TYR A 103 -10.16 -7.90 -9.41
CA TYR A 103 -11.17 -7.52 -10.39
C TYR A 103 -11.23 -5.99 -10.48
N GLY A 104 -10.97 -5.43 -11.66
CA GLY A 104 -11.25 -4.03 -11.98
C GLY A 104 -12.77 -3.81 -11.98
N GLY A 105 -13.40 -3.97 -13.15
CA GLY A 105 -14.85 -4.16 -13.26
C GLY A 105 -15.50 -3.39 -14.41
N ARG A 106 -15.38 -2.06 -14.42
CA ARG A 106 -15.94 -1.17 -15.45
C ARG A 106 -15.37 0.23 -15.40
N ASP A 107 -15.28 0.80 -16.60
CA ASP A 107 -14.47 1.99 -16.88
C ASP A 107 -12.98 1.57 -16.73
N ASN A 108 -11.97 2.46 -16.80
CA ASN A 108 -10.62 2.06 -17.27
C ASN A 108 -9.64 1.81 -16.11
N ASP A 109 -9.48 0.55 -15.73
CA ASP A 109 -8.80 0.16 -14.50
C ASP A 109 -7.29 -0.03 -14.67
N THR A 110 -6.54 0.15 -13.57
CA THR A 110 -5.12 -0.19 -13.49
C THR A 110 -4.85 -1.19 -12.36
N ILE A 111 -4.40 -2.38 -12.72
CA ILE A 111 -4.16 -3.50 -11.81
C ILE A 111 -2.66 -3.80 -11.71
N TRP A 112 -2.19 -4.02 -10.50
CA TRP A 112 -0.90 -4.61 -10.18
C TRP A 112 -1.13 -5.82 -9.27
N GLY A 113 -0.64 -7.00 -9.66
CA GLY A 113 -0.50 -8.15 -8.76
C GLY A 113 0.54 -7.84 -7.70
N GLY A 114 1.79 -8.24 -7.95
CA GLY A 114 2.97 -7.66 -7.30
C GLY A 114 4.06 -8.66 -6.95
N LYS A 115 3.70 -9.77 -6.28
CA LYS A 115 4.63 -10.85 -5.87
C LYS A 115 3.88 -12.11 -5.50
N ASP A 116 4.51 -13.24 -5.85
CA ASP A 116 3.90 -14.57 -5.83
C ASP A 116 2.74 -14.61 -6.86
N ASN A 117 1.88 -15.63 -6.94
CA ASN A 117 1.17 -15.93 -8.21
C ASN A 117 -0.26 -15.36 -8.29
N ASP A 118 -0.45 -14.31 -9.09
CA ASP A 118 -1.67 -13.48 -9.09
C ASP A 118 -2.65 -13.78 -10.24
N LEU A 119 -3.93 -13.40 -10.03
CA LEU A 119 -5.01 -13.44 -11.02
C LEU A 119 -5.60 -12.03 -11.23
N GLY A 120 -5.22 -11.38 -12.33
CA GLY A 120 -5.68 -10.05 -12.72
C GLY A 120 -6.78 -10.08 -13.78
N LEU A 121 -7.90 -9.40 -13.52
CA LEU A 121 -9.09 -9.36 -14.39
C LEU A 121 -9.58 -7.91 -14.56
N GLY A 122 -9.43 -7.31 -15.75
CA GLY A 122 -9.94 -5.94 -16.02
C GLY A 122 -11.47 -5.88 -16.11
N GLU A 123 -12.07 -6.93 -16.67
CA GLU A 123 -13.47 -7.06 -17.04
C GLU A 123 -13.94 -6.13 -18.18
N VAL A 124 -14.07 -4.81 -17.99
CA VAL A 124 -14.76 -3.90 -18.94
C VAL A 124 -14.26 -2.43 -18.93
N GLY A 125 -12.98 -2.20 -19.22
CA GLY A 125 -12.45 -0.90 -19.63
C GLY A 125 -11.62 -0.95 -20.91
N ASP A 126 -10.80 0.07 -21.16
CA ASP A 126 -9.56 -0.05 -21.95
C ASP A 126 -8.42 -0.21 -20.92
N ASP A 127 -8.26 -1.43 -20.37
CA ASP A 127 -7.63 -1.67 -19.07
C ASP A 127 -6.09 -1.82 -19.11
N VAL A 128 -5.42 -1.68 -17.96
CA VAL A 128 -3.96 -1.86 -17.81
C VAL A 128 -3.63 -2.83 -16.67
N LEU A 129 -3.03 -3.97 -17.00
CA LEU A 129 -2.69 -5.02 -16.02
C LEU A 129 -1.17 -5.28 -15.97
N TYR A 130 -0.62 -5.37 -14.76
CA TYR A 130 0.73 -5.82 -14.45
C TYR A 130 0.69 -7.02 -13.49
N GLY A 131 1.37 -8.13 -13.80
CA GLY A 131 1.60 -9.23 -12.83
C GLY A 131 2.79 -8.92 -11.89
N ASP A 132 3.84 -8.33 -12.46
CA ASP A 132 5.13 -7.98 -11.84
C ASP A 132 6.04 -9.18 -11.50
N LEU A 133 5.76 -9.97 -10.45
CA LEU A 133 6.68 -11.01 -9.93
C LEU A 133 6.00 -12.35 -9.52
N GLY A 134 5.28 -12.99 -10.43
CA GLY A 134 4.69 -14.33 -10.22
C GLY A 134 4.62 -15.19 -11.49
N ASP A 135 4.12 -16.42 -11.40
CA ASP A 135 3.59 -17.15 -12.57
C ASP A 135 2.08 -16.81 -12.72
N ASP A 136 1.79 -15.64 -13.28
CA ASP A 136 0.48 -14.96 -13.17
C ASP A 136 -0.55 -15.36 -14.26
N GLU A 137 -1.86 -15.17 -14.02
CA GLU A 137 -2.91 -15.24 -15.06
C GLU A 137 -3.61 -13.87 -15.25
N LEU A 138 -3.55 -13.31 -16.45
CA LEU A 138 -4.09 -11.97 -16.80
C LEU A 138 -5.15 -12.05 -17.91
N ASP A 139 -6.34 -11.51 -17.67
CA ASP A 139 -7.44 -11.35 -18.63
C ASP A 139 -7.86 -9.87 -18.69
N GLY A 140 -7.51 -9.16 -19.76
CA GLY A 140 -7.92 -7.77 -19.93
C GLY A 140 -9.44 -7.65 -20.03
N GLY A 141 -10.07 -8.58 -20.76
CA GLY A 141 -11.52 -8.61 -20.92
C GLY A 141 -11.98 -7.84 -22.16
N ALA A 142 -12.61 -6.68 -21.97
CA ALA A 142 -13.61 -6.16 -22.91
C ALA A 142 -13.38 -4.75 -23.48
N GLY A 143 -12.13 -4.36 -23.77
CA GLY A 143 -11.86 -3.15 -24.57
C GLY A 143 -10.56 -3.21 -25.38
N ILE A 144 -9.66 -2.25 -25.13
CA ILE A 144 -8.35 -2.09 -25.77
C ILE A 144 -7.26 -2.20 -24.70
N ASP A 145 -7.16 -3.40 -24.15
CA ASP A 145 -6.45 -3.67 -22.90
C ASP A 145 -4.93 -3.82 -23.14
N THR A 146 -4.11 -3.47 -22.15
CA THR A 146 -2.65 -3.61 -22.21
C THR A 146 -2.12 -4.41 -21.02
N LEU A 147 -1.53 -5.57 -21.31
CA LEU A 147 -1.10 -6.54 -20.31
C LEU A 147 0.43 -6.64 -20.28
N TRP A 148 1.01 -6.70 -19.08
CA TRP A 148 2.42 -7.02 -18.83
C TRP A 148 2.51 -8.13 -17.79
N GLY A 149 3.17 -9.23 -18.12
CA GLY A 149 3.36 -10.33 -17.18
C GLY A 149 4.44 -9.97 -16.15
N GLY A 150 5.64 -9.66 -16.62
CA GLY A 150 6.80 -9.41 -15.76
C GLY A 150 7.76 -10.61 -15.70
N ASP A 151 8.07 -11.07 -14.49
CA ASP A 151 9.28 -11.88 -14.20
C ASP A 151 8.99 -13.34 -13.77
N GLY A 152 7.96 -14.01 -14.32
CA GLY A 152 7.71 -15.46 -14.14
C GLY A 152 7.35 -16.22 -15.42
N ASN A 153 6.37 -17.14 -15.38
CA ASN A 153 5.89 -17.94 -16.52
C ASN A 153 4.41 -17.63 -16.84
N ASP A 154 4.20 -16.43 -17.34
CA ASP A 154 2.93 -15.71 -17.27
C ASP A 154 1.89 -16.26 -18.27
N THR A 155 0.60 -16.15 -17.95
CA THR A 155 -0.52 -16.69 -18.76
C THR A 155 -1.52 -15.59 -19.14
N PHE A 156 -1.51 -15.18 -20.41
CA PHE A 156 -2.42 -14.16 -20.93
C PHE A 156 -3.65 -14.81 -21.59
N VAL A 157 -4.83 -14.27 -21.33
CA VAL A 157 -6.10 -14.87 -21.77
C VAL A 157 -6.59 -14.27 -23.09
N LEU A 158 -6.95 -15.13 -24.05
CA LEU A 158 -7.60 -14.72 -25.30
C LEU A 158 -9.00 -15.34 -25.42
N ASP A 159 -10.05 -14.52 -25.55
CA ASP A 159 -11.41 -14.98 -25.86
C ASP A 159 -11.88 -14.58 -27.28
N ALA A 160 -12.59 -15.49 -27.96
CA ALA A 160 -13.16 -15.26 -29.28
C ALA A 160 -14.24 -14.16 -29.31
N ASP A 161 -15.04 -14.05 -28.27
CA ASP A 161 -16.22 -13.17 -28.25
C ASP A 161 -15.84 -11.71 -27.96
N LEU A 162 -14.65 -11.47 -27.40
CA LEU A 162 -14.15 -10.13 -27.03
C LEU A 162 -13.37 -9.45 -28.16
N GLY A 163 -12.49 -10.16 -28.88
CA GLY A 163 -11.60 -9.59 -29.91
C GLY A 163 -12.20 -8.63 -30.96
N SER A 164 -11.38 -7.74 -31.52
CA SER A 164 -11.81 -6.55 -32.25
C SER A 164 -11.85 -6.67 -33.78
N SER A 165 -12.53 -5.73 -34.43
CA SER A 165 -12.60 -5.64 -35.90
C SER A 165 -11.44 -4.87 -36.55
N THR A 166 -10.61 -4.22 -35.74
CA THR A 166 -9.47 -3.39 -36.15
C THR A 166 -8.25 -3.70 -35.30
N ILE A 167 -7.06 -3.65 -35.90
CA ILE A 167 -5.79 -3.90 -35.19
C ILE A 167 -5.49 -2.78 -34.16
N ASP A 168 -5.84 -1.54 -34.48
CA ASP A 168 -5.72 -0.33 -33.64
C ASP A 168 -6.54 -0.38 -32.33
N ALA A 169 -7.30 -1.46 -32.10
CA ALA A 169 -8.20 -1.63 -30.97
C ALA A 169 -8.28 -3.11 -30.55
N ALA A 170 -7.15 -3.82 -30.59
CA ALA A 170 -6.99 -5.17 -30.07
C ALA A 170 -6.07 -5.12 -28.84
N GLU A 171 -6.19 -6.11 -27.95
CA GLU A 171 -5.36 -6.24 -26.75
C GLU A 171 -3.86 -6.20 -27.07
N VAL A 172 -3.06 -5.64 -26.19
CA VAL A 172 -1.62 -5.46 -26.36
C VAL A 172 -0.88 -6.16 -25.21
N ILE A 173 -0.20 -7.26 -25.51
CA ILE A 173 0.65 -7.96 -24.54
C ILE A 173 2.09 -7.46 -24.73
N GLY A 174 2.61 -6.80 -23.69
CA GLY A 174 3.75 -5.90 -23.78
C GLY A 174 5.14 -6.54 -23.70
N ASP A 175 5.26 -7.75 -23.16
CA ASP A 175 6.53 -8.40 -22.80
C ASP A 175 6.60 -9.92 -23.07
N PHE A 176 5.59 -10.49 -23.74
CA PHE A 176 5.46 -11.93 -23.99
C PHE A 176 6.75 -12.61 -24.47
N THR A 177 7.26 -13.55 -23.67
CA THR A 177 8.47 -14.32 -23.93
C THR A 177 8.12 -15.77 -24.25
N GLY A 178 8.21 -16.15 -25.53
CA GLY A 178 8.03 -17.54 -25.98
C GLY A 178 8.99 -18.52 -25.28
N ASP A 179 8.64 -19.81 -25.30
CA ASP A 179 9.15 -20.87 -24.39
C ASP A 179 8.80 -20.66 -22.90
N ARG A 180 8.75 -19.41 -22.37
CA ARG A 180 8.41 -19.09 -20.97
C ARG A 180 6.89 -18.96 -20.76
N ASP A 181 6.27 -18.02 -21.47
CA ASP A 181 4.92 -17.53 -21.23
C ASP A 181 3.87 -18.27 -22.07
N ARG A 182 2.59 -18.12 -21.74
CA ARG A 182 1.48 -18.88 -22.32
C ARG A 182 0.31 -17.99 -22.72
N LEU A 183 -0.38 -18.43 -23.77
CA LEU A 183 -1.67 -17.89 -24.19
C LEU A 183 -2.77 -18.90 -23.84
N LEU A 184 -3.71 -18.53 -22.96
CA LEU A 184 -4.88 -19.34 -22.61
C LEU A 184 -6.03 -19.04 -23.57
N LEU A 185 -6.65 -20.10 -24.11
CA LEU A 185 -7.66 -19.98 -25.17
C LEU A 185 -9.08 -20.23 -24.64
N ARG A 186 -9.81 -19.14 -24.38
CA ARG A 186 -11.25 -19.15 -24.04
C ARG A 186 -12.10 -19.03 -25.32
N GLY A 187 -13.42 -18.77 -25.23
CA GLY A 187 -14.32 -18.57 -26.40
C GLY A 187 -14.40 -19.72 -27.43
N GLY A 188 -13.97 -20.93 -27.06
CA GLY A 188 -13.81 -22.04 -28.01
C GLY A 188 -12.74 -21.77 -29.09
N LEU A 189 -11.73 -20.96 -28.78
CA LEU A 189 -10.50 -20.87 -29.56
C LEU A 189 -9.70 -22.18 -29.50
N SER A 190 -8.77 -22.33 -30.43
CA SER A 190 -7.79 -23.42 -30.49
C SER A 190 -6.69 -23.01 -31.46
N PHE A 191 -5.48 -23.57 -31.33
CA PHE A 191 -4.34 -23.19 -32.19
C PHE A 191 -4.64 -23.28 -33.70
N ASP A 192 -5.34 -24.33 -34.15
CA ASP A 192 -5.77 -24.48 -35.56
C ASP A 192 -6.76 -23.40 -36.03
N ARG A 193 -7.49 -22.76 -35.10
CA ARG A 193 -8.41 -21.63 -35.37
C ARG A 193 -7.68 -20.29 -35.40
N LEU A 194 -6.45 -20.18 -34.91
CA LEU A 194 -5.69 -18.92 -34.89
C LEU A 194 -4.93 -18.67 -36.20
N GLU A 195 -4.93 -17.42 -36.66
CA GLU A 195 -3.96 -16.88 -37.61
C GLU A 195 -2.98 -15.99 -36.84
N ILE A 196 -1.74 -16.46 -36.71
CA ILE A 196 -0.63 -15.74 -36.11
C ILE A 196 0.28 -15.28 -37.26
N ALA A 197 0.63 -14.01 -37.29
CA ALA A 197 1.47 -13.44 -38.35
C ALA A 197 2.30 -12.26 -37.84
N SER A 198 3.57 -12.17 -38.26
CA SER A 198 4.42 -11.01 -37.98
C SER A 198 3.81 -9.74 -38.57
N GLY A 199 3.78 -8.67 -37.78
CA GLY A 199 3.14 -7.39 -38.10
C GLY A 199 3.90 -6.58 -39.15
N THR A 200 3.25 -5.53 -39.65
CA THR A 200 3.76 -4.69 -40.75
C THR A 200 3.33 -3.25 -40.61
N GLY A 201 4.10 -2.32 -41.15
CA GLY A 201 3.82 -0.88 -41.01
C GLY A 201 4.23 -0.41 -39.63
N ASP A 202 3.32 0.20 -38.89
CA ASP A 202 3.58 0.68 -37.54
C ASP A 202 3.75 -0.48 -36.52
N TYR A 203 3.24 -1.67 -36.85
CA TYR A 203 3.41 -2.94 -36.11
C TYR A 203 4.61 -3.79 -36.58
N THR A 204 5.63 -3.19 -37.19
CA THR A 204 6.78 -3.94 -37.72
C THR A 204 7.71 -4.38 -36.59
N GLY A 205 7.56 -5.63 -36.14
CA GLY A 205 8.28 -6.22 -35.02
C GLY A 205 7.40 -7.12 -34.15
N ASP A 206 6.08 -6.91 -34.21
CA ASP A 206 5.08 -7.54 -33.35
C ASP A 206 4.51 -8.84 -33.95
N ALA A 207 3.86 -9.66 -33.12
CA ALA A 207 3.06 -10.81 -33.55
C ALA A 207 1.57 -10.47 -33.44
N ILE A 208 0.84 -10.62 -34.55
CA ILE A 208 -0.59 -10.31 -34.61
C ILE A 208 -1.39 -11.61 -34.56
N VAL A 209 -2.19 -11.77 -33.51
CA VAL A 209 -3.05 -12.95 -33.30
C VAL A 209 -4.48 -12.63 -33.75
N ARG A 210 -5.06 -13.50 -34.60
CA ARG A 210 -6.43 -13.36 -35.14
C ARG A 210 -7.22 -14.67 -35.06
N ASP A 211 -8.53 -14.58 -34.89
CA ASP A 211 -9.44 -15.71 -35.10
C ASP A 211 -9.76 -15.87 -36.60
N ARG A 212 -9.38 -17.01 -37.20
CA ARG A 212 -9.69 -17.34 -38.60
C ARG A 212 -11.19 -17.44 -38.89
N GLN A 213 -12.02 -17.73 -37.89
CA GLN A 213 -13.46 -17.93 -38.06
C GLN A 213 -14.23 -16.61 -38.17
N THR A 214 -13.93 -15.64 -37.29
CA THR A 214 -14.58 -14.32 -37.27
C THR A 214 -13.80 -13.24 -38.03
N SER A 215 -12.51 -13.47 -38.30
CA SER A 215 -11.53 -12.45 -38.75
C SER A 215 -11.29 -11.32 -37.74
N LYS A 216 -11.68 -11.50 -36.47
CA LYS A 216 -11.32 -10.59 -35.37
C LYS A 216 -9.82 -10.65 -35.07
N PHE A 217 -9.25 -9.52 -34.69
CA PHE A 217 -7.97 -9.41 -33.98
C PHE A 217 -8.20 -9.79 -32.52
N LEU A 218 -7.30 -10.57 -31.95
CA LEU A 218 -7.35 -10.98 -30.54
C LEU A 218 -6.35 -10.11 -29.77
N ALA A 219 -5.05 -10.37 -29.98
CA ALA A 219 -3.97 -9.62 -29.34
C ALA A 219 -2.82 -9.27 -30.29
N ILE A 220 -1.99 -8.33 -29.84
CA ILE A 220 -0.70 -7.89 -30.39
C ILE A 220 0.38 -8.22 -29.36
N LEU A 221 1.26 -9.17 -29.67
CA LEU A 221 2.43 -9.46 -28.82
C LEU A 221 3.57 -8.53 -29.25
N LYS A 222 4.01 -7.63 -28.36
CA LYS A 222 4.97 -6.56 -28.68
C LYS A 222 6.39 -7.08 -28.84
N ASP A 223 7.07 -6.66 -29.91
CA ASP A 223 8.45 -7.02 -30.26
C ASP A 223 8.73 -8.54 -30.42
N VAL A 224 7.68 -9.35 -30.50
CA VAL A 224 7.72 -10.81 -30.78
C VAL A 224 7.56 -11.08 -32.28
N ASP A 225 8.46 -11.87 -32.89
CA ASP A 225 8.21 -12.36 -34.25
C ASP A 225 7.14 -13.46 -34.24
N GLY A 226 5.98 -13.20 -34.85
CA GLY A 226 4.91 -14.19 -35.03
C GLY A 226 5.30 -15.48 -35.80
N SER A 227 6.54 -15.61 -36.28
CA SER A 227 7.10 -16.86 -36.80
C SER A 227 7.70 -17.79 -35.73
N THR A 228 7.94 -17.32 -34.49
CA THR A 228 8.45 -18.15 -33.39
C THR A 228 7.36 -18.82 -32.56
N ILE A 229 6.15 -18.24 -32.51
CA ILE A 229 5.03 -18.78 -31.73
C ILE A 229 4.58 -20.15 -32.27
N GLY A 230 4.77 -21.18 -31.45
CA GLY A 230 4.41 -22.57 -31.68
C GLY A 230 3.14 -22.97 -30.95
N ALA A 231 2.90 -24.29 -30.86
CA ALA A 231 1.79 -24.82 -30.07
C ALA A 231 2.13 -24.96 -28.57
N ASP A 232 3.42 -24.98 -28.23
CA ASP A 232 3.89 -25.13 -26.85
C ASP A 232 3.73 -23.83 -26.03
N ASP A 233 3.60 -22.68 -26.71
CA ASP A 233 3.29 -21.36 -26.12
C ASP A 233 1.80 -21.18 -25.73
N PHE A 234 0.99 -22.24 -25.71
CA PHE A 234 -0.45 -22.19 -25.43
C PHE A 234 -0.85 -23.08 -24.25
N ALA A 235 -1.52 -22.49 -23.26
CA ALA A 235 -2.00 -23.22 -22.09
C ALA A 235 -3.04 -24.29 -22.48
N GLY A 236 -2.93 -25.48 -21.87
CA GLY A 236 -3.89 -26.58 -22.05
C GLY A 236 -3.75 -27.43 -23.32
N LEU A 237 -2.81 -27.15 -24.23
CA LEU A 237 -2.57 -27.99 -25.41
C LEU A 237 -1.78 -29.26 -25.06
N ILE A 238 -2.48 -30.31 -24.62
CA ILE A 238 -1.89 -31.61 -24.26
C ILE A 238 -1.05 -32.18 -25.42
N PRO A 239 0.28 -32.36 -25.27
CA PRO A 239 1.13 -32.88 -26.35
C PRO A 239 0.82 -34.34 -26.71
N ASN A 240 0.46 -34.60 -27.97
CA ASN A 240 -0.02 -35.90 -28.43
C ASN A 240 1.11 -36.89 -28.85
N SER A 241 1.96 -37.30 -27.90
CA SER A 241 2.87 -38.46 -28.00
C SER A 241 3.56 -38.72 -26.65
N ASP A 242 3.80 -39.93 -26.15
CA ASP A 242 3.46 -41.31 -26.59
C ASP A 242 3.23 -42.19 -25.33
N THR A 243 2.72 -43.40 -25.55
CA THR A 243 2.22 -44.40 -24.59
C THR A 243 3.09 -44.75 -23.38
N GLY A 244 2.48 -44.71 -22.18
CA GLY A 244 3.01 -45.30 -20.94
C GLY A 244 1.89 -45.65 -19.96
N THR A 245 1.52 -46.94 -19.86
CA THR A 245 0.40 -47.41 -19.02
C THR A 245 0.83 -47.92 -17.64
N ASP A 246 0.15 -47.48 -16.58
CA ASP A 246 -0.19 -48.36 -15.44
C ASP A 246 -1.56 -47.97 -14.82
N THR A 247 -2.10 -48.75 -13.89
CA THR A 247 -3.57 -48.90 -13.70
C THR A 247 -4.07 -49.12 -12.26
N GLY A 248 -5.13 -48.38 -11.86
CA GLY A 248 -5.91 -48.55 -10.61
C GLY A 248 -5.22 -48.04 -9.33
N SER A 249 -5.82 -47.99 -8.12
CA SER A 249 -7.19 -48.18 -7.56
C SER A 249 -7.12 -47.71 -6.08
N SER A 250 -8.13 -47.25 -5.31
CA SER A 250 -9.61 -47.38 -5.24
C SER A 250 -10.20 -45.96 -4.91
N THR A 251 -11.47 -45.54 -5.01
CA THR A 251 -12.86 -46.08 -4.80
C THR A 251 -13.27 -46.38 -3.35
N ASP A 252 -14.53 -46.03 -3.03
CA ASP A 252 -15.31 -46.16 -1.78
C ASP A 252 -14.83 -45.30 -0.59
N THR A 253 -15.63 -44.45 0.10
CA THR A 253 -17.11 -44.26 0.22
C THR A 253 -17.87 -45.32 1.01
N GLU A 254 -18.40 -44.98 2.20
CA GLU A 254 -19.77 -45.29 2.66
C GLU A 254 -20.05 -44.73 4.08
N THR A 255 -21.27 -44.94 4.57
CA THR A 255 -21.98 -44.17 5.61
C THR A 255 -22.49 -45.03 6.78
N ASP A 256 -22.60 -44.40 7.96
CA ASP A 256 -23.62 -44.57 9.02
C ASP A 256 -24.07 -45.96 9.58
N THR A 257 -24.68 -45.91 10.77
CA THR A 257 -25.49 -46.89 11.49
C THR A 257 -24.78 -47.96 12.33
N GLY A 258 -25.08 -47.97 13.64
CA GLY A 258 -24.59 -48.98 14.58
C GLY A 258 -24.91 -48.69 16.06
N THR A 259 -26.14 -48.96 16.49
CA THR A 259 -26.52 -48.97 17.92
C THR A 259 -26.40 -50.37 18.53
N ASP A 260 -25.93 -50.48 19.79
CA ASP A 260 -26.66 -51.19 20.85
C ASP A 260 -26.14 -50.90 22.29
N THR A 261 -26.94 -51.33 23.27
CA THR A 261 -26.86 -51.29 24.75
C THR A 261 -25.51 -51.24 25.49
N GLY A 262 -25.51 -50.44 26.57
CA GLY A 262 -24.59 -50.54 27.71
C GLY A 262 -25.23 -49.93 28.97
N SER A 263 -25.80 -50.76 29.85
CA SER A 263 -26.53 -50.31 31.05
C SER A 263 -25.66 -50.34 32.32
N GLY A 264 -25.73 -49.29 33.15
CA GLY A 264 -25.02 -49.23 34.43
C GLY A 264 -25.59 -48.14 35.36
N THR A 265 -26.32 -48.56 36.39
CA THR A 265 -26.85 -47.71 37.48
C THR A 265 -26.19 -48.10 38.80
N ASP A 266 -25.83 -47.15 39.68
CA ASP A 266 -26.38 -47.14 41.07
C ASP A 266 -26.19 -45.85 41.91
N THR A 267 -27.11 -45.67 42.86
CA THR A 267 -27.16 -44.87 44.13
C THR A 267 -26.20 -43.71 44.49
N GLY A 268 -26.80 -42.65 45.09
CA GLY A 268 -26.23 -41.80 46.17
C GLY A 268 -26.42 -40.29 45.95
N SER A 269 -27.41 -39.53 46.48
CA SER A 269 -27.90 -39.38 47.88
C SER A 269 -26.84 -38.79 48.83
N ASP A 270 -27.01 -37.72 49.61
CA ASP A 270 -28.03 -36.67 49.84
C ASP A 270 -27.47 -35.76 50.99
N THR A 271 -28.15 -34.66 51.34
CA THR A 271 -27.99 -33.80 52.55
C THR A 271 -26.82 -32.80 52.56
N GLY A 272 -27.08 -31.54 52.99
CA GLY A 272 -26.00 -30.55 53.16
C GLY A 272 -26.35 -29.05 53.32
N THR A 273 -27.61 -28.63 53.44
CA THR A 273 -27.91 -27.20 53.74
C THR A 273 -27.63 -26.87 55.20
N ASP A 274 -26.61 -26.05 55.47
CA ASP A 274 -26.42 -25.41 56.78
C ASP A 274 -26.64 -23.89 56.67
N THR A 275 -27.79 -23.44 57.15
CA THR A 275 -28.11 -22.00 57.27
C THR A 275 -27.82 -21.53 58.69
N GLY A 276 -26.55 -21.53 59.06
CA GLY A 276 -26.06 -21.01 60.34
C GLY A 276 -26.18 -19.50 60.42
N THR A 277 -27.33 -18.98 60.86
CA THR A 277 -27.47 -17.55 61.17
C THR A 277 -26.76 -17.21 62.48
N ASP A 278 -25.44 -16.98 62.42
CA ASP A 278 -24.79 -16.15 63.43
C ASP A 278 -25.28 -14.70 63.27
N THR A 279 -25.50 -14.02 64.38
CA THR A 279 -25.84 -12.60 64.43
C THR A 279 -24.78 -11.79 65.17
N GLY A 280 -23.56 -12.32 65.27
CA GLY A 280 -22.35 -11.51 65.40
C GLY A 280 -22.21 -10.56 64.22
N THR A 281 -21.64 -9.38 64.47
CA THR A 281 -21.30 -8.43 63.42
C THR A 281 -20.10 -8.95 62.65
N SER A 282 -20.34 -9.64 61.52
CA SER A 282 -19.25 -10.03 60.62
C SER A 282 -18.64 -8.80 59.92
N SER A 283 -17.51 -9.02 59.26
CA SER A 283 -16.91 -8.06 58.33
C SER A 283 -16.88 -8.65 56.93
N THR A 284 -17.04 -7.83 55.90
CA THR A 284 -17.10 -8.27 54.50
C THR A 284 -15.99 -7.60 53.70
N ILE A 285 -15.28 -8.36 52.88
CA ILE A 285 -14.21 -7.88 51.98
C ILE A 285 -14.68 -7.94 50.53
N ALA A 286 -14.51 -6.86 49.77
CA ALA A 286 -14.98 -6.71 48.39
C ALA A 286 -14.12 -5.73 47.58
N LEU A 287 -14.22 -5.78 46.24
CA LEU A 287 -13.66 -4.78 45.33
C LEU A 287 -14.58 -3.55 45.29
N GLU A 288 -14.01 -2.35 45.38
CA GLU A 288 -14.74 -1.08 45.21
C GLU A 288 -13.74 0.00 44.73
N PRO A 289 -13.85 0.50 43.49
CA PRO A 289 -14.83 0.13 42.46
C PRO A 289 -14.61 -1.28 41.86
N THR A 290 -15.61 -1.76 41.11
CA THR A 290 -15.54 -3.00 40.30
C THR A 290 -15.15 -2.76 38.83
N SER A 291 -14.92 -1.51 38.46
CA SER A 291 -14.51 -1.09 37.12
C SER A 291 -13.37 -0.07 37.21
N TYR A 292 -12.32 -0.27 36.42
CA TYR A 292 -11.17 0.61 36.30
C TYR A 292 -10.89 0.88 34.82
N THR A 293 -10.28 2.02 34.50
CA THR A 293 -9.84 2.40 33.15
C THR A 293 -8.52 3.16 33.28
N LEU A 294 -7.55 2.88 32.40
CA LEU A 294 -6.26 3.56 32.31
C LEU A 294 -5.69 3.43 30.89
N ASN A 295 -4.84 4.39 30.52
CA ASN A 295 -3.90 4.30 29.42
C ASN A 295 -2.85 3.21 29.65
N GLU A 296 -2.31 2.62 28.60
CA GLU A 296 -1.12 1.76 28.68
C GLU A 296 0.10 2.50 29.26
N ASP A 297 0.29 3.78 28.91
CA ASP A 297 1.35 4.69 29.43
C ASP A 297 1.39 4.76 30.97
N ALA A 298 0.27 4.41 31.64
CA ALA A 298 0.16 4.45 33.09
C ALA A 298 1.15 3.49 33.78
N GLY A 299 1.58 2.42 33.09
CA GLY A 299 2.63 1.46 33.49
C GLY A 299 2.38 0.64 34.76
N THR A 300 1.42 1.04 35.62
CA THR A 300 1.00 0.32 36.83
C THR A 300 -0.46 0.55 37.19
N ALA A 301 -1.26 -0.51 37.10
CA ALA A 301 -2.60 -0.54 37.67
C ALA A 301 -2.54 -0.56 39.21
N THR A 302 -3.48 0.14 39.87
CA THR A 302 -3.67 0.10 41.32
C THR A 302 -5.11 -0.26 41.66
N ILE A 303 -5.31 -1.47 42.17
CA ILE A 303 -6.63 -2.01 42.50
C ILE A 303 -6.91 -1.82 43.99
N ALA A 304 -8.15 -1.48 44.35
CA ALA A 304 -8.57 -1.14 45.70
C ALA A 304 -9.59 -2.16 46.24
N ILE A 305 -9.34 -2.64 47.47
CA ILE A 305 -10.15 -3.67 48.13
C ILE A 305 -10.55 -3.14 49.50
N GLN A 306 -11.85 -3.16 49.76
CA GLN A 306 -12.49 -2.53 50.91
C GLN A 306 -13.00 -3.57 51.89
N ARG A 307 -12.89 -3.26 53.18
CA ARG A 307 -13.42 -4.09 54.28
C ARG A 307 -14.43 -3.29 55.09
N THR A 308 -15.66 -3.78 55.12
CA THR A 308 -16.80 -3.18 55.83
C THR A 308 -17.27 -4.07 56.98
N GLY A 309 -18.19 -3.60 57.83
CA GLY A 309 -18.64 -4.33 59.02
C GLY A 309 -17.68 -4.22 60.20
N ASP A 310 -17.48 -5.29 60.97
CA ASP A 310 -16.68 -5.27 62.20
C ASP A 310 -15.18 -5.49 61.94
N THR A 311 -14.44 -4.41 61.73
CA THR A 311 -12.99 -4.48 61.50
C THR A 311 -12.15 -4.66 62.77
N THR A 312 -12.73 -4.95 63.94
CA THR A 312 -11.96 -5.06 65.21
C THR A 312 -11.06 -6.30 65.32
N THR A 313 -11.07 -7.18 64.32
CA THR A 313 -10.28 -8.41 64.23
C THR A 313 -9.41 -8.43 62.97
N GLU A 314 -8.38 -9.28 62.94
CA GLU A 314 -7.59 -9.53 61.72
C GLU A 314 -8.39 -10.31 60.67
N ALA A 315 -8.17 -10.01 59.38
CA ALA A 315 -8.73 -10.77 58.26
C ALA A 315 -7.75 -10.80 57.08
N SER A 316 -7.90 -11.77 56.18
CA SER A 316 -7.13 -11.85 54.93
C SER A 316 -8.01 -12.22 53.73
N ILE A 317 -7.53 -11.85 52.54
CA ILE A 317 -8.12 -12.19 51.25
C ILE A 317 -7.00 -12.51 50.25
N ASP A 318 -7.19 -13.51 49.40
CA ASP A 318 -6.31 -13.76 48.26
C ASP A 318 -6.85 -13.06 47.00
N TYR A 319 -5.97 -12.49 46.19
CA TYR A 319 -6.30 -11.87 44.90
C TYR A 319 -5.53 -12.54 43.76
N ALA A 320 -6.11 -12.51 42.56
CA ALA A 320 -5.43 -12.84 41.31
C ALA A 320 -5.94 -11.97 40.16
N THR A 321 -5.08 -11.68 39.18
CA THR A 321 -5.47 -11.23 37.84
C THR A 321 -5.52 -12.41 36.87
N SER A 322 -6.36 -12.30 35.84
CA SER A 322 -6.48 -13.27 34.75
C SER A 322 -6.94 -12.58 33.47
N ASP A 323 -6.63 -13.21 32.33
CA ASP A 323 -6.85 -12.65 31.00
C ASP A 323 -8.32 -12.31 30.73
N GLY A 324 -8.57 -11.34 29.85
CA GLY A 324 -9.92 -10.95 29.39
C GLY A 324 -9.98 -10.92 27.87
N THR A 325 -9.62 -9.79 27.28
CA THR A 325 -9.03 -9.75 25.93
C THR A 325 -7.51 -9.70 26.11
N ALA A 326 -7.05 -8.75 26.93
CA ALA A 326 -5.69 -8.65 27.43
C ALA A 326 -5.16 -9.91 28.08
N THR A 327 -3.87 -10.13 27.84
CA THR A 327 -3.11 -11.35 28.06
C THR A 327 -1.89 -11.13 28.96
N ALA A 328 -1.64 -12.09 29.84
CA ALA A 328 -0.55 -12.05 30.79
C ALA A 328 0.84 -12.25 30.14
N GLY A 329 1.44 -11.18 29.64
CA GLY A 329 2.83 -11.15 29.18
C GLY A 329 3.10 -10.12 28.09
N ASN A 330 2.11 -9.85 27.26
CA ASN A 330 2.15 -8.81 26.24
C ASN A 330 1.70 -7.48 26.86
N ASP A 331 0.48 -7.43 27.39
CA ASP A 331 -0.27 -6.19 27.65
C ASP A 331 -0.30 -5.87 29.16
N TYR A 332 -0.20 -6.89 30.00
CA TYR A 332 -0.01 -6.72 31.44
C TYR A 332 0.82 -7.83 32.10
N THR A 333 1.39 -7.53 33.26
CA THR A 333 2.08 -8.53 34.10
C THR A 333 1.12 -9.19 35.09
N ALA A 334 0.89 -10.50 34.96
CA ALA A 334 0.05 -11.26 35.89
C ALA A 334 0.51 -11.18 37.36
N ALA A 335 -0.45 -10.99 38.26
CA ALA A 335 -0.22 -10.77 39.68
C ALA A 335 -1.21 -11.54 40.56
N ASN A 336 -0.72 -12.09 41.67
CA ASN A 336 -1.52 -12.77 42.69
C ASN A 336 -0.84 -12.66 44.06
N GLY A 337 -1.61 -12.84 45.13
CA GLY A 337 -1.08 -12.82 46.49
C GLY A 337 -2.15 -12.68 47.58
N THR A 338 -1.71 -12.57 48.83
CA THR A 338 -2.59 -12.44 50.01
C THR A 338 -2.49 -11.03 50.62
N LEU A 339 -3.62 -10.35 50.76
CA LEU A 339 -3.71 -9.08 51.49
C LEU A 339 -4.22 -9.33 52.91
N ASN A 340 -3.52 -8.77 53.90
CA ASN A 340 -3.79 -8.97 55.33
C ASN A 340 -4.23 -7.66 55.98
N PHE A 341 -5.48 -7.60 56.42
CA PHE A 341 -6.10 -6.49 57.15
C PHE A 341 -5.86 -6.66 58.66
N ALA A 342 -5.07 -5.76 59.25
CA ALA A 342 -4.90 -5.63 60.69
C ALA A 342 -6.17 -5.05 61.35
N PRO A 343 -6.32 -5.14 62.69
CA PRO A 343 -7.50 -4.62 63.39
C PRO A 343 -7.68 -3.12 63.18
N GLY A 344 -8.83 -2.74 62.65
CA GLY A 344 -9.21 -1.36 62.30
C GLY A 344 -8.88 -0.95 60.86
N GLU A 345 -8.20 -1.77 60.06
CA GLU A 345 -7.99 -1.46 58.63
C GLU A 345 -9.26 -1.74 57.83
N THR A 346 -9.70 -0.74 57.06
CA THR A 346 -10.89 -0.77 56.20
C THR A 346 -10.55 -0.83 54.70
N SER A 347 -9.28 -0.71 54.32
CA SER A 347 -8.86 -0.69 52.91
C SER A 347 -7.47 -1.32 52.73
N LYS A 348 -7.25 -1.91 51.55
CA LYS A 348 -5.95 -2.32 51.00
C LYS A 348 -5.91 -2.02 49.51
N THR A 349 -4.70 -2.00 48.97
CA THR A 349 -4.47 -2.03 47.52
C THR A 349 -3.48 -3.12 47.16
N PHE A 350 -3.53 -3.57 45.90
CA PHE A 350 -2.41 -4.22 45.23
C PHE A 350 -2.15 -3.53 43.90
N THR A 351 -0.98 -3.80 43.32
CA THR A 351 -0.53 -3.19 42.06
C THR A 351 0.04 -4.25 41.14
N PHE A 352 -0.13 -4.06 39.83
CA PHE A 352 0.55 -4.85 38.80
C PHE A 352 0.97 -3.94 37.65
N SER A 353 2.00 -4.34 36.90
CA SER A 353 2.46 -3.58 35.74
C SER A 353 1.48 -3.74 34.58
N ILE A 354 1.22 -2.62 33.95
CA ILE A 354 0.68 -2.53 32.58
C ILE A 354 1.91 -2.36 31.69
N ASN A 355 1.86 -2.98 30.52
CA ASN A 355 2.92 -2.86 29.54
C ASN A 355 2.55 -1.75 28.53
N ASP A 356 3.53 -1.24 27.82
CA ASP A 356 3.53 0.01 27.04
C ASP A 356 4.55 -0.23 25.92
N ASP A 357 4.12 -0.22 24.65
CA ASP A 357 4.98 -0.62 23.51
C ASP A 357 4.95 0.27 22.25
N GLY A 358 4.03 0.08 21.31
CA GLY A 358 4.11 0.70 19.98
C GLY A 358 3.16 0.20 18.88
N ASP A 359 2.31 -0.79 19.15
CA ASP A 359 1.35 -1.35 18.18
C ASP A 359 -0.07 -0.83 18.48
N VAL A 360 -0.87 -0.53 17.44
CA VAL A 360 -2.22 0.06 17.59
C VAL A 360 -3.28 -1.01 17.78
N GLU A 361 -4.11 -0.85 18.80
CA GLU A 361 -5.05 -1.85 19.33
C GLU A 361 -6.45 -1.28 19.62
N THR A 362 -7.17 -1.84 20.61
CA THR A 362 -8.51 -1.39 21.04
C THR A 362 -8.65 -1.53 22.54
N ASP A 363 -9.62 -0.84 23.16
CA ASP A 363 -9.99 -0.94 24.59
C ASP A 363 -9.97 -2.40 25.13
N GLU A 364 -8.82 -2.76 25.70
CA GLU A 364 -8.41 -4.08 26.14
C GLU A 364 -8.90 -4.36 27.57
N THR A 365 -9.08 -5.62 27.99
CA THR A 365 -9.64 -5.94 29.32
C THR A 365 -8.89 -7.00 30.12
N VAL A 366 -8.59 -6.69 31.39
CA VAL A 366 -8.02 -7.60 32.40
C VAL A 366 -9.05 -7.88 33.49
N ARG A 367 -9.17 -9.14 33.94
CA ARG A 367 -10.07 -9.54 35.04
C ARG A 367 -9.31 -9.61 36.36
N ILE A 368 -9.96 -9.17 37.44
CA ILE A 368 -9.52 -9.32 38.83
C ILE A 368 -10.50 -10.25 39.54
N THR A 369 -10.00 -11.14 40.41
CA THR A 369 -10.83 -11.98 41.30
C THR A 369 -10.27 -12.03 42.72
N LEU A 370 -11.16 -11.98 43.71
CA LEU A 370 -10.91 -12.21 45.13
C LEU A 370 -11.35 -13.62 45.53
N THR A 371 -10.56 -14.30 46.35
CA THR A 371 -10.85 -15.65 46.85
C THR A 371 -10.35 -15.84 48.28
N ASN A 372 -10.72 -16.97 48.92
CA ASN A 372 -10.14 -17.41 50.19
C ASN A 372 -10.20 -16.37 51.33
N ALA A 373 -11.38 -15.77 51.54
CA ALA A 373 -11.60 -14.86 52.66
C ALA A 373 -11.48 -15.59 54.01
N ILE A 374 -10.68 -15.06 54.93
CA ILE A 374 -10.48 -15.60 56.28
C ILE A 374 -10.61 -14.46 57.30
N GLY A 375 -11.42 -14.66 58.36
CA GLY A 375 -11.73 -13.61 59.34
C GLY A 375 -12.73 -12.55 58.85
N ALA A 376 -13.23 -12.72 57.63
CA ALA A 376 -14.26 -11.92 56.99
C ALA A 376 -15.05 -12.79 56.00
N ASP A 377 -16.26 -12.39 55.66
CA ASP A 377 -17.02 -12.92 54.54
C ASP A 377 -16.53 -12.31 53.22
N LEU A 378 -16.63 -13.06 52.12
CA LEU A 378 -16.44 -12.54 50.77
C LEU A 378 -17.72 -11.77 50.35
N GLY A 379 -17.55 -10.57 49.78
CA GLY A 379 -18.65 -9.76 49.26
C GLY A 379 -19.20 -10.27 47.92
N THR A 380 -20.29 -9.67 47.45
CA THR A 380 -20.84 -9.92 46.11
C THR A 380 -19.97 -9.35 45.00
N GLU A 381 -19.20 -8.32 45.31
CA GLU A 381 -18.23 -7.69 44.41
C GLU A 381 -16.86 -8.38 44.57
N ASP A 382 -16.82 -9.68 44.28
CA ASP A 382 -15.61 -10.51 44.36
C ASP A 382 -14.80 -10.54 43.05
N SER A 383 -15.29 -9.88 42.00
CA SER A 383 -14.56 -9.65 40.75
C SER A 383 -14.70 -8.21 40.26
N ALA A 384 -13.68 -7.75 39.52
CA ALA A 384 -13.65 -6.47 38.84
C ALA A 384 -13.03 -6.60 37.44
N VAL A 385 -13.29 -5.62 36.58
CA VAL A 385 -12.65 -5.47 35.27
C VAL A 385 -11.82 -4.20 35.26
N LEU A 386 -10.60 -4.32 34.72
CA LEU A 386 -9.79 -3.20 34.28
C LEU A 386 -9.90 -3.12 32.76
N THR A 387 -10.19 -1.94 32.23
CA THR A 387 -9.95 -1.60 30.81
C THR A 387 -8.57 -0.93 30.70
N ILE A 388 -7.77 -1.40 29.75
CA ILE A 388 -6.59 -0.71 29.23
C ILE A 388 -7.06 0.01 27.96
N THR A 389 -6.67 1.26 27.75
CA THR A 389 -7.02 2.04 26.55
C THR A 389 -5.73 2.41 25.82
N ASP A 390 -5.67 2.04 24.55
CA ASP A 390 -4.63 2.46 23.59
C ASP A 390 -4.46 4.00 23.59
N ASP A 391 -3.21 4.48 23.64
CA ASP A 391 -2.85 5.86 23.34
C ASP A 391 -1.75 6.04 22.29
N ASP A 392 -1.33 4.94 21.67
CA ASP A 392 -0.67 4.97 20.38
C ASP A 392 -1.64 5.42 19.26
N THR A 393 -1.08 5.67 18.08
CA THR A 393 -1.88 6.18 16.95
C THR A 393 -1.37 5.64 15.62
N ALA A 394 -2.29 5.23 14.75
CA ALA A 394 -1.98 4.68 13.42
C ALA A 394 -0.99 5.56 12.66
N THR A 395 0.28 5.16 12.65
CA THR A 395 1.31 5.82 11.85
C THR A 395 1.02 5.48 10.40
N LEU A 396 0.37 6.42 9.72
CA LEU A 396 -0.03 6.28 8.31
C LEU A 396 1.07 5.60 7.49
N PRO A 397 0.72 4.59 6.65
CA PRO A 397 1.60 4.17 5.58
C PRO A 397 2.10 5.38 4.78
N PRO A 398 3.28 5.31 4.15
CA PRO A 398 3.69 6.26 3.14
C PRO A 398 2.57 6.52 2.12
N ALA A 399 1.86 7.65 2.27
CA ALA A 399 0.81 8.05 1.34
C ALA A 399 1.37 7.98 -0.08
N GLN A 400 0.77 7.12 -0.92
CA GLN A 400 1.43 6.63 -2.14
C GLN A 400 1.88 7.81 -3.00
N PRO A 401 3.11 7.78 -3.56
CA PRO A 401 3.68 8.91 -4.24
C PRO A 401 2.79 9.48 -5.34
N ALA A 402 2.44 10.76 -5.20
CA ALA A 402 1.69 11.49 -6.22
C ALA A 402 2.41 11.40 -7.58
N ALA A 403 1.69 10.92 -8.60
CA ALA A 403 2.20 10.82 -9.97
C ALA A 403 2.67 12.19 -10.50
N ILE A 404 3.81 12.21 -11.19
CA ILE A 404 4.46 13.46 -11.61
C ILE A 404 3.78 14.06 -12.84
N ASP A 405 2.82 14.96 -12.60
CA ASP A 405 2.25 15.79 -13.65
C ASP A 405 3.25 16.85 -14.12
N SER A 406 3.88 16.57 -15.26
CA SER A 406 4.81 17.48 -15.91
C SER A 406 4.17 18.75 -16.53
N THR A 407 2.84 18.96 -16.42
CA THR A 407 2.19 20.16 -16.96
C THR A 407 2.39 21.42 -16.08
N PRO A 408 2.89 22.55 -16.64
CA PRO A 408 3.28 23.70 -15.82
C PRO A 408 2.12 24.68 -15.57
N VAL A 409 1.55 24.64 -14.37
CA VAL A 409 0.49 25.56 -13.92
C VAL A 409 1.04 26.93 -13.45
N LYS A 410 0.19 27.97 -13.48
CA LYS A 410 0.59 29.39 -13.29
C LYS A 410 -0.11 30.12 -12.15
N PHE A 411 0.60 30.31 -11.03
CA PHE A 411 0.11 31.11 -9.90
C PHE A 411 1.12 32.16 -9.41
N ALA A 412 0.65 33.10 -8.60
CA ALA A 412 1.44 34.18 -8.03
C ALA A 412 1.65 33.99 -6.52
N PRO A 413 2.72 34.52 -5.91
CA PRO A 413 2.96 34.47 -4.46
C PRO A 413 1.93 35.20 -3.58
N SER A 414 0.88 35.76 -4.18
CA SER A 414 -0.24 36.45 -3.52
C SER A 414 -1.60 35.82 -3.84
N ASP A 415 -1.62 34.72 -4.59
CA ASP A 415 -2.84 33.94 -4.80
C ASP A 415 -3.13 33.14 -3.52
N ASP A 416 -4.41 33.04 -3.13
CA ASP A 416 -4.85 32.14 -2.06
C ASP A 416 -4.99 30.70 -2.56
N GLU A 417 -5.10 29.74 -1.63
CA GLU A 417 -5.22 28.32 -1.94
C GLU A 417 -6.37 28.04 -2.94
N ALA A 418 -7.54 28.64 -2.73
CA ALA A 418 -8.69 28.50 -3.62
C ALA A 418 -8.38 28.99 -5.05
N THR A 419 -7.64 30.09 -5.19
CA THR A 419 -7.16 30.61 -6.48
C THR A 419 -6.12 29.71 -7.14
N ILE A 420 -5.32 28.97 -6.37
CA ILE A 420 -4.32 28.02 -6.88
C ILE A 420 -4.97 26.69 -7.29
N ALA A 421 -5.84 26.14 -6.44
CA ALA A 421 -6.64 24.94 -6.72
C ALA A 421 -7.52 25.12 -7.97
N ALA A 422 -8.19 26.27 -8.12
CA ALA A 422 -9.00 26.61 -9.29
C ALA A 422 -8.21 26.76 -10.61
N LYS A 423 -6.88 26.62 -10.58
CA LYS A 423 -6.00 26.59 -11.76
C LYS A 423 -5.48 25.19 -12.08
N GLY A 424 -5.84 24.17 -11.30
CA GLY A 424 -5.41 22.79 -11.48
C GLY A 424 -3.95 22.53 -11.12
N GLY A 425 -3.36 23.33 -10.22
CA GLY A 425 -1.96 23.14 -9.81
C GLY A 425 -1.76 21.78 -9.15
N GLN A 426 -0.81 20.98 -9.64
CA GLN A 426 -0.47 19.69 -9.05
C GLN A 426 -0.17 19.89 -7.54
N LYS A 427 -0.78 19.04 -6.72
CA LYS A 427 -0.81 19.16 -5.26
C LYS A 427 -0.50 17.81 -4.61
N ILE A 428 -0.11 17.85 -3.35
CA ILE A 428 -0.19 16.72 -2.42
C ILE A 428 -0.78 17.20 -1.09
N ALA A 429 -1.59 16.37 -0.45
CA ALA A 429 -2.09 16.60 0.90
C ALA A 429 -1.28 15.74 1.88
N LEU A 430 -0.81 16.36 2.98
CA LEU A 430 -0.05 15.69 4.03
C LEU A 430 -0.68 16.06 5.38
N GLY A 431 -1.70 15.31 5.78
CA GLY A 431 -2.59 15.69 6.87
C GLY A 431 -3.32 16.99 6.55
N THR A 432 -3.31 17.97 7.47
CA THR A 432 -3.99 19.27 7.29
C THR A 432 -3.29 20.24 6.33
N GLN A 433 -2.13 19.84 5.77
CA GLN A 433 -1.26 20.68 4.95
C GLN A 433 -1.29 20.27 3.47
N THR A 434 -1.86 21.12 2.62
CA THR A 434 -1.78 20.99 1.15
C THR A 434 -0.56 21.72 0.61
N ILE A 435 0.25 21.05 -0.21
CA ILE A 435 1.40 21.63 -0.89
C ILE A 435 1.18 21.60 -2.41
N TYR A 436 1.36 22.75 -3.06
CA TYR A 436 1.17 22.95 -4.51
C TYR A 436 2.48 23.33 -5.20
N ILE A 437 2.66 22.88 -6.44
CA ILE A 437 3.82 23.20 -7.28
C ILE A 437 3.40 23.87 -8.60
N GLY A 438 4.27 24.70 -9.16
CA GLY A 438 4.08 25.25 -10.49
C GLY A 438 5.08 26.35 -10.86
N THR A 439 4.60 27.33 -11.62
CA THR A 439 5.41 28.46 -12.12
C THR A 439 4.78 29.81 -11.82
N TRP A 440 5.61 30.80 -11.48
CA TRP A 440 5.20 32.20 -11.33
C TRP A 440 5.71 33.06 -12.49
N GLN A 441 4.78 33.67 -13.22
CA GLN A 441 5.13 34.56 -14.34
C GLN A 441 5.51 35.97 -13.86
N LYS A 442 6.79 36.12 -13.51
CA LYS A 442 7.44 37.36 -13.04
C LYS A 442 7.65 38.42 -14.12
N THR A 443 7.83 38.01 -15.39
CA THR A 443 7.89 38.92 -16.55
C THR A 443 7.24 38.31 -17.80
N GLY A 444 7.23 39.03 -18.92
CA GLY A 444 6.73 38.50 -20.20
C GLY A 444 7.54 37.30 -20.77
N ILE A 445 8.74 37.02 -20.26
CA ILE A 445 9.64 35.95 -20.72
C ILE A 445 10.40 35.23 -19.58
N ASN A 446 9.97 35.39 -18.33
CA ASN A 446 10.57 34.74 -17.16
C ASN A 446 9.46 34.11 -16.32
N GLN A 447 9.63 32.82 -16.05
CA GLN A 447 8.71 31.98 -15.28
C GLN A 447 9.57 31.29 -14.23
N ASP A 448 9.36 31.68 -12.97
CA ASP A 448 10.16 31.24 -11.83
C ASP A 448 9.49 30.01 -11.21
N PRO A 449 10.22 28.96 -10.81
CA PRO A 449 9.67 27.87 -10.00
C PRO A 449 8.99 28.41 -8.73
N ILE A 450 7.80 27.91 -8.42
CA ILE A 450 7.07 28.28 -7.20
C ILE A 450 6.48 27.04 -6.52
N VAL A 451 6.63 27.01 -5.20
CA VAL A 451 5.99 26.01 -4.30
C VAL A 451 5.25 26.78 -3.21
N ALA A 452 4.02 26.38 -2.90
CA ALA A 452 3.20 26.97 -1.86
C ALA A 452 2.66 25.89 -0.92
N SER A 453 2.58 26.18 0.36
CA SER A 453 2.04 25.32 1.41
C SER A 453 0.95 26.05 2.18
N PHE A 454 -0.18 25.39 2.36
CA PHE A 454 -1.35 25.87 3.09
C PHE A 454 -1.78 24.81 4.10
N ASP A 455 -1.78 25.17 5.37
CA ASP A 455 -2.21 24.36 6.51
C ASP A 455 -3.44 25.03 7.13
N SER A 456 -4.60 24.38 6.97
CA SER A 456 -5.87 24.94 7.43
C SER A 456 -6.04 24.89 8.95
N ALA A 457 -5.32 23.99 9.63
CA ALA A 457 -5.33 23.86 11.08
C ALA A 457 -4.30 24.77 11.76
N ASN A 458 -3.15 24.99 11.12
CA ASN A 458 -2.13 25.93 11.60
C ASN A 458 -1.65 26.91 10.52
N PRO A 459 -2.36 28.03 10.28
CA PRO A 459 -1.99 29.02 9.27
C PRO A 459 -0.62 29.70 9.44
N ASP A 460 0.03 29.60 10.61
CA ASP A 460 1.41 30.07 10.80
C ASP A 460 2.44 29.14 10.12
N ASN A 461 2.06 27.92 9.74
CA ASN A 461 2.84 27.03 8.88
C ASN A 461 2.75 27.41 7.38
N ASN A 462 1.89 28.36 6.98
CA ASN A 462 1.69 28.71 5.58
C ASN A 462 2.92 29.42 5.00
N TRP A 463 3.47 28.89 3.91
CA TRP A 463 4.64 29.47 3.26
C TRP A 463 4.54 29.43 1.74
N VAL A 464 5.20 30.39 1.07
CA VAL A 464 5.36 30.39 -0.39
C VAL A 464 6.83 30.66 -0.73
N LYS A 465 7.36 29.89 -1.66
CA LYS A 465 8.78 29.88 -2.05
C LYS A 465 8.89 30.06 -3.55
N THR A 466 9.76 30.97 -3.98
CA THR A 466 10.11 31.18 -5.41
C THR A 466 11.62 31.09 -5.58
N ASP A 467 12.09 30.38 -6.60
CA ASP A 467 13.53 30.34 -6.96
C ASP A 467 13.84 31.50 -7.91
N TYR A 468 14.71 32.43 -7.47
CA TYR A 468 14.64 33.83 -7.93
C TYR A 468 15.61 34.17 -9.06
N GLU A 469 15.70 33.32 -10.08
CA GLU A 469 16.51 33.57 -11.28
C GLU A 469 16.09 34.87 -12.02
N MET A 470 17.09 35.63 -12.48
CA MET A 470 16.90 36.86 -13.28
C MET A 470 17.43 36.75 -14.73
N THR A 471 17.59 35.55 -15.29
CA THR A 471 17.94 35.39 -16.73
C THR A 471 17.38 34.14 -17.40
N GLY A 472 16.17 34.24 -17.97
CA GLY A 472 15.94 33.84 -19.36
C GLY A 472 15.24 32.50 -19.65
N ALA A 473 13.93 32.60 -19.88
CA ALA A 473 13.07 31.68 -20.63
C ALA A 473 12.77 30.28 -20.04
N ASP A 474 11.53 30.13 -19.60
CA ASP A 474 10.70 28.91 -19.71
C ASP A 474 11.31 27.56 -19.28
N GLY A 475 11.40 27.36 -17.96
CA GLY A 475 11.20 26.02 -17.40
C GLY A 475 9.82 25.44 -17.75
N ARG A 476 9.67 24.11 -17.77
CA ARG A 476 8.45 23.46 -18.31
C ARG A 476 7.94 22.19 -17.63
N GLY A 477 8.79 21.42 -16.96
CA GLY A 477 8.34 20.34 -16.09
C GLY A 477 8.28 20.83 -14.65
N SER A 478 7.29 20.33 -13.91
CA SER A 478 7.16 20.39 -12.45
C SER A 478 6.75 18.98 -11.96
N GLY A 479 6.85 18.72 -10.66
CA GLY A 479 6.34 17.48 -10.06
C GLY A 479 6.54 17.45 -8.55
N LEU A 480 5.51 17.13 -7.78
CA LEU A 480 5.64 16.71 -6.38
C LEU A 480 5.67 15.19 -6.28
N PHE A 481 6.43 14.68 -5.31
CA PHE A 481 6.56 13.26 -4.98
C PHE A 481 6.87 13.13 -3.47
N TRP A 482 6.38 12.07 -2.82
CA TRP A 482 6.52 11.82 -1.39
C TRP A 482 6.74 10.33 -1.16
N ASP A 483 7.76 9.98 -0.36
CA ASP A 483 8.13 8.57 -0.07
C ASP A 483 7.75 8.13 1.36
N GLY A 484 6.82 8.85 2.01
CA GLY A 484 6.49 8.65 3.42
C GLY A 484 7.38 9.41 4.41
N THR A 485 8.60 9.77 4.02
CA THR A 485 9.59 10.45 4.89
C THR A 485 10.02 11.81 4.35
N ASN A 486 10.11 11.94 3.03
CA ASN A 486 10.79 12.99 2.30
C ASN A 486 9.85 13.56 1.22
N LEU A 487 9.71 14.89 1.20
CA LEU A 487 9.02 15.60 0.12
C LEU A 487 10.02 15.99 -0.95
N TYR A 488 9.74 15.65 -2.20
CA TYR A 488 10.55 16.03 -3.35
C TYR A 488 9.75 16.92 -4.31
N ALA A 489 10.41 17.96 -4.81
CA ALA A 489 9.95 18.79 -5.91
C ALA A 489 10.90 18.60 -7.10
N THR A 490 10.34 18.25 -8.25
CA THR A 490 11.04 18.19 -9.54
C THR A 490 10.73 19.42 -10.37
N PHE A 491 11.70 19.86 -11.16
CA PHE A 491 11.52 20.91 -12.17
C PHE A 491 12.36 20.63 -13.41
N SER A 492 12.10 21.33 -14.52
CA SER A 492 13.04 21.43 -15.64
C SER A 492 13.32 22.90 -15.96
N THR A 493 14.57 23.36 -15.85
CA THR A 493 14.95 24.78 -15.99
C THR A 493 16.05 25.00 -17.04
N ASP A 494 15.91 26.00 -17.92
CA ASP A 494 17.04 26.54 -18.71
C ASP A 494 18.00 27.30 -17.77
N GLY A 495 19.29 27.40 -18.12
CA GLY A 495 20.25 27.94 -17.15
C GLY A 495 21.60 28.46 -17.66
N THR A 496 21.96 29.63 -17.12
CA THR A 496 23.35 30.03 -16.80
C THR A 496 23.37 30.49 -15.34
N GLN A 497 24.40 30.11 -14.58
CA GLN A 497 24.41 30.21 -13.11
C GLN A 497 24.16 31.63 -12.55
N GLY A 498 23.36 31.69 -11.47
CA GLY A 498 23.05 32.88 -10.69
C GLY A 498 24.05 33.13 -9.56
N THR A 499 23.64 33.84 -8.50
CA THR A 499 24.53 34.10 -7.35
C THR A 499 24.44 32.99 -6.30
N ALA A 500 25.56 32.75 -5.62
CA ALA A 500 25.80 31.59 -4.77
C ALA A 500 25.01 31.52 -3.45
N SER A 501 24.02 32.41 -3.28
CA SER A 501 23.15 32.56 -2.10
C SER A 501 21.66 32.70 -2.46
N GLU A 502 21.30 32.66 -3.74
CA GLU A 502 19.96 32.98 -4.27
C GLU A 502 19.47 31.93 -5.30
N ASP A 503 20.21 30.84 -5.49
CA ASP A 503 20.11 29.90 -6.61
C ASP A 503 20.04 28.47 -6.05
N TRP A 504 18.92 27.76 -6.25
CA TRP A 504 18.76 26.37 -5.78
C TRP A 504 19.84 25.44 -6.35
N ARG A 505 20.43 25.76 -7.52
CA ARG A 505 21.42 24.94 -8.23
C ARG A 505 22.79 24.84 -7.55
N ARG A 506 22.95 25.39 -6.34
CA ARG A 506 24.18 25.26 -5.56
C ARG A 506 24.18 24.03 -4.63
N ALA A 507 24.03 22.85 -5.22
CA ALA A 507 24.20 21.56 -4.53
C ALA A 507 25.65 21.37 -4.01
N SER A 508 25.91 21.91 -2.82
CA SER A 508 27.20 21.97 -2.12
C SER A 508 28.30 22.83 -2.79
N GLY A 509 29.27 23.27 -1.98
CA GLY A 509 30.53 23.85 -2.48
C GLY A 509 31.54 22.79 -2.95
N ASP A 510 31.24 21.51 -2.69
CA ASP A 510 32.18 20.39 -2.69
C ASP A 510 31.78 19.30 -3.71
N ALA A 511 30.94 19.67 -4.70
CA ALA A 511 30.38 18.80 -5.73
C ALA A 511 31.47 18.10 -6.57
N THR A 512 31.87 16.92 -6.11
CA THR A 512 32.87 16.05 -6.75
C THR A 512 32.25 15.15 -7.83
N GLN A 513 30.93 15.19 -8.01
CA GLN A 513 30.19 14.46 -9.03
C GLN A 513 30.66 14.82 -10.45
N SER A 514 31.42 13.95 -11.11
CA SER A 514 31.98 14.23 -12.44
C SER A 514 30.93 14.23 -13.56
N TRP A 515 29.76 13.65 -13.32
CA TRP A 515 28.60 13.67 -14.22
C TRP A 515 27.92 15.05 -14.30
N LEU A 516 27.96 15.85 -13.23
CA LEU A 516 27.18 17.10 -13.02
C LEU A 516 27.58 18.32 -13.90
N ARG A 517 28.48 18.15 -14.87
CA ARG A 517 29.14 19.27 -15.57
C ARG A 517 28.36 19.80 -16.78
N SER A 518 27.49 20.78 -16.56
CA SER A 518 27.03 21.68 -17.63
C SER A 518 28.09 22.74 -17.95
N TYR A 519 28.46 22.88 -19.23
CA TYR A 519 29.32 23.96 -19.74
C TYR A 519 28.66 24.56 -21.00
N GLY A 520 27.99 25.70 -20.85
CA GLY A 520 27.35 26.42 -21.95
C GLY A 520 27.57 27.94 -21.85
N SER A 521 28.30 28.52 -22.80
CA SER A 521 28.50 29.97 -22.87
C SER A 521 27.35 30.66 -23.61
N GLY A 522 26.26 30.91 -22.89
CA GLY A 522 25.06 31.63 -23.37
C GLY A 522 23.99 30.71 -23.96
N GLY A 523 22.74 30.86 -23.49
CA GLY A 523 21.61 30.04 -23.91
C GLY A 523 21.82 28.55 -23.57
N GLY A 524 22.15 28.27 -22.30
CA GLY A 524 22.44 26.91 -21.84
C GLY A 524 21.21 25.99 -21.92
N PRO A 525 21.41 24.67 -22.14
CA PRO A 525 20.32 23.71 -22.25
C PRO A 525 19.62 23.49 -20.92
N LYS A 526 18.33 23.11 -20.96
CA LYS A 526 17.58 22.77 -19.75
C LYS A 526 18.24 21.65 -18.94
N ILE A 527 18.06 21.69 -17.64
CA ILE A 527 18.53 20.69 -16.67
C ILE A 527 17.32 20.16 -15.91
N GLY A 528 17.26 18.84 -15.69
CA GLY A 528 16.30 18.23 -14.77
C GLY A 528 16.74 18.51 -13.34
N VAL A 529 15.88 19.14 -12.56
CA VAL A 529 16.10 19.49 -11.16
C VAL A 529 15.27 18.55 -10.31
N LEU A 530 15.88 18.02 -9.25
CA LEU A 530 15.21 17.24 -8.21
C LEU A 530 15.68 17.81 -6.87
N GLY A 531 14.78 18.33 -6.05
CA GLY A 531 15.10 18.95 -4.76
C GLY A 531 14.23 18.40 -3.64
N ARG A 532 14.84 17.96 -2.54
CA ARG A 532 14.15 17.52 -1.33
C ARG A 532 13.83 18.71 -0.43
N ILE A 533 12.58 18.87 -0.03
CA ILE A 533 12.05 20.04 0.68
C ILE A 533 11.63 19.68 2.11
N ASP A 534 12.02 20.52 3.07
CA ASP A 534 11.49 20.55 4.42
C ASP A 534 10.03 21.06 4.40
N ARG A 535 9.06 20.17 4.68
CA ARG A 535 7.62 20.48 4.58
C ARG A 535 7.17 21.62 5.51
N ALA A 536 7.76 21.73 6.70
CA ALA A 536 7.37 22.72 7.70
C ALA A 536 7.83 24.14 7.34
N THR A 537 8.96 24.28 6.64
CA THR A 537 9.59 25.59 6.40
C THR A 537 9.76 25.95 4.92
N GLY A 538 9.51 25.01 3.99
CA GLY A 538 9.71 25.18 2.55
C GLY A 538 11.17 25.43 2.19
N ASN A 539 12.11 24.86 2.94
CA ASN A 539 13.54 25.01 2.69
C ASN A 539 14.10 23.77 2.00
N LEU A 540 15.03 23.97 1.06
CA LEU A 540 15.71 22.88 0.37
C LEU A 540 16.71 22.19 1.32
N LEU A 541 16.63 20.86 1.44
CA LEU A 541 17.55 20.03 2.22
C LEU A 541 18.76 19.60 1.37
N ASP A 542 18.51 19.00 0.21
CA ASP A 542 19.49 18.68 -0.83
C ASP A 542 18.82 18.61 -2.21
N ALA A 543 19.64 18.59 -3.28
CA ALA A 543 19.18 18.54 -4.66
C ALA A 543 20.17 17.86 -5.62
N ALA A 544 19.64 17.21 -6.65
CA ALA A 544 20.35 16.65 -7.79
C ALA A 544 20.06 17.41 -9.10
N TYR A 545 21.04 17.41 -10.01
CA TYR A 545 20.99 18.14 -11.28
C TYR A 545 21.35 17.21 -12.44
N ILE A 546 20.34 16.86 -13.23
CA ILE A 546 20.37 15.74 -14.17
C ILE A 546 20.46 16.29 -15.61
N SER A 547 21.48 15.87 -16.37
CA SER A 547 21.67 16.28 -17.77
C SER A 547 22.36 15.22 -18.65
N ALA A 548 21.83 15.03 -19.85
CA ALA A 548 22.37 14.18 -20.90
C ALA A 548 23.50 14.91 -21.64
N ARG A 549 24.31 14.20 -22.45
CA ARG A 549 25.39 14.83 -23.23
C ARG A 549 25.56 14.18 -24.60
N LYS A 550 25.46 15.00 -25.64
CA LYS A 550 25.68 14.62 -27.03
C LYS A 550 27.14 14.22 -27.26
N ALA A 551 27.39 12.94 -27.52
CA ALA A 551 28.74 12.37 -27.64
C ALA A 551 29.62 13.05 -28.71
N SER A 552 29.04 13.53 -29.82
CA SER A 552 29.80 14.00 -30.99
C SER A 552 30.42 15.39 -30.85
N ASP A 553 29.80 16.31 -30.10
CA ASP A 553 30.24 17.71 -29.96
C ASP A 553 30.32 18.17 -28.49
N GLY A 554 29.95 17.31 -27.55
CA GLY A 554 30.12 17.52 -26.12
C GLY A 554 29.15 18.51 -25.48
N LYS A 555 28.10 18.93 -26.19
CA LYS A 555 27.01 19.75 -25.64
C LYS A 555 26.11 18.91 -24.72
N THR A 556 25.63 19.52 -23.64
CA THR A 556 24.63 18.92 -22.75
C THR A 556 23.21 19.09 -23.30
N ASN A 557 22.26 18.30 -22.81
CA ASN A 557 20.82 18.47 -23.03
C ASN A 557 20.01 18.06 -21.79
N SER A 558 18.77 18.51 -21.75
CA SER A 558 17.73 18.20 -20.77
C SER A 558 17.42 16.72 -20.66
N LEU A 559 17.09 16.31 -19.43
CA LEU A 559 16.09 15.28 -19.18
C LEU A 559 14.84 15.99 -18.65
N VAL A 560 13.65 15.43 -18.92
CA VAL A 560 12.43 15.75 -18.17
C VAL A 560 12.17 14.56 -17.26
N ILE A 561 12.16 14.77 -15.94
CA ILE A 561 11.73 13.74 -14.98
C ILE A 561 10.23 13.53 -15.20
N THR A 562 9.82 12.27 -15.32
CA THR A 562 8.42 11.89 -15.56
C THR A 562 7.85 11.04 -14.43
N ASP A 563 8.71 10.45 -13.60
CA ASP A 563 8.34 9.54 -12.52
C ASP A 563 9.51 9.39 -11.53
N LEU A 564 9.20 9.01 -10.29
CA LEU A 564 10.11 8.81 -9.16
C LEU A 564 9.62 7.61 -8.32
N GLU A 565 10.57 6.84 -7.79
CA GLU A 565 10.30 5.62 -7.01
C GLU A 565 11.41 5.45 -5.95
N THR A 566 11.11 4.85 -4.80
CA THR A 566 12.11 4.58 -3.75
C THR A 566 12.42 3.08 -3.66
N VAL A 567 13.69 2.71 -3.86
CA VAL A 567 14.22 1.34 -3.86
C VAL A 567 15.39 1.24 -2.89
N ASP A 568 15.31 0.38 -1.87
CA ASP A 568 16.36 0.19 -0.84
C ASP A 568 16.84 1.51 -0.16
N GLY A 569 15.95 2.49 0.02
CA GLY A 569 16.30 3.82 0.55
C GLY A 569 17.09 4.71 -0.41
N ASN A 570 17.10 4.35 -1.71
CA ASN A 570 17.66 5.10 -2.82
C ASN A 570 16.51 5.54 -3.74
N LEU A 571 16.67 6.66 -4.44
CA LEU A 571 15.62 7.20 -5.31
C LEU A 571 15.91 6.83 -6.76
N LYS A 572 15.05 5.99 -7.34
CA LYS A 572 15.01 5.66 -8.76
C LYS A 572 14.26 6.81 -9.48
N VAL A 573 14.85 7.30 -10.56
CA VAL A 573 14.38 8.46 -11.31
C VAL A 573 14.12 8.04 -12.75
N THR A 574 12.86 8.05 -13.16
CA THR A 574 12.45 7.82 -14.55
C THR A 574 12.35 9.16 -15.28
N ALA A 575 12.98 9.24 -16.45
CA ALA A 575 13.07 10.50 -17.18
C ALA A 575 13.23 10.31 -18.69
N ASN A 576 12.82 11.30 -19.49
CA ASN A 576 12.94 11.27 -20.95
C ASN A 576 14.00 12.24 -21.49
N SER A 577 14.82 11.80 -22.47
CA SER A 577 15.80 12.68 -23.15
C SER A 577 15.95 12.42 -24.65
N TRP A 578 16.24 13.48 -25.40
CA TRP A 578 16.44 13.45 -26.85
C TRP A 578 17.90 13.15 -27.30
N PHE A 579 18.79 12.80 -26.38
CA PHE A 579 20.23 12.61 -26.65
C PHE A 579 20.82 11.44 -25.85
N ALA A 580 22.07 11.09 -26.15
CA ALA A 580 22.75 9.93 -25.57
C ALA A 580 22.88 9.95 -24.02
N PRO A 581 22.65 8.80 -23.36
CA PRO A 581 22.80 8.58 -21.92
C PRO A 581 24.26 8.39 -21.50
N ARG A 582 24.47 8.42 -20.18
CA ARG A 582 25.79 8.39 -19.55
C ARG A 582 25.80 7.52 -18.31
N ASN A 583 26.91 6.82 -18.13
CA ASN A 583 27.20 6.06 -16.91
C ASN A 583 27.30 7.03 -15.71
N THR A 584 27.15 6.51 -14.49
CA THR A 584 27.16 7.34 -13.27
C THR A 584 28.51 7.99 -12.96
N ASP A 585 29.61 7.56 -13.58
CA ASP A 585 30.91 8.25 -13.54
C ASP A 585 30.98 9.50 -14.46
N GLY A 586 29.98 9.68 -15.34
CA GLY A 586 29.91 10.75 -16.33
C GLY A 586 30.51 10.40 -17.70
N SER A 587 30.98 9.17 -17.91
CA SER A 587 31.36 8.66 -19.24
C SER A 587 30.12 8.36 -20.10
N SER A 588 30.30 8.26 -21.42
CA SER A 588 29.19 7.89 -22.32
C SER A 588 28.86 6.40 -22.19
N MET A 589 27.57 6.07 -22.26
CA MET A 589 27.15 4.67 -22.53
C MET A 589 27.52 4.27 -23.96
N THR A 590 27.47 2.97 -24.24
CA THR A 590 27.68 2.42 -25.59
C THR A 590 26.34 2.24 -26.29
N ASP A 591 26.20 2.82 -27.47
CA ASP A 591 25.07 2.62 -28.40
C ASP A 591 25.09 1.17 -28.89
N ASP A 592 24.01 0.42 -28.69
CA ASP A 592 23.86 -0.96 -29.19
C ASP A 592 23.17 -1.04 -30.57
N GLY A 593 22.63 0.08 -31.05
CA GLY A 593 21.90 0.20 -32.31
C GLY A 593 20.38 0.06 -32.21
N ALA A 594 19.81 -0.22 -31.04
CA ALA A 594 18.38 -0.46 -30.82
C ALA A 594 17.67 0.69 -30.06
N GLY A 595 17.79 1.93 -30.55
CA GLY A 595 17.14 3.08 -29.89
C GLY A 595 16.84 4.28 -30.79
N GLY A 596 15.56 4.60 -30.96
CA GLY A 596 15.10 5.93 -31.41
C GLY A 596 15.17 6.97 -30.27
N SER A 597 14.98 8.26 -30.58
CA SER A 597 14.83 9.31 -29.56
C SER A 597 13.41 9.92 -29.59
N PRO A 598 12.83 10.32 -28.44
CA PRO A 598 13.44 10.35 -27.10
C PRO A 598 13.67 8.95 -26.51
N HIS A 599 14.73 8.83 -25.71
CA HIS A 599 15.05 7.64 -24.93
C HIS A 599 14.46 7.78 -23.52
N ALA A 600 13.85 6.71 -23.01
CA ALA A 600 13.56 6.55 -21.59
C ALA A 600 14.86 6.25 -20.83
N TYR A 601 15.06 6.94 -19.70
CA TYR A 601 16.17 6.76 -18.76
C TYR A 601 15.62 6.28 -17.43
N ARG A 602 16.39 5.40 -16.77
CA ARG A 602 16.25 5.11 -15.34
C ARG A 602 17.60 5.38 -14.66
N LEU A 603 17.59 6.17 -13.58
CA LEU A 603 18.77 6.56 -12.80
C LEU A 603 18.51 6.28 -11.32
N LEU A 604 19.35 5.47 -10.66
CA LEU A 604 19.27 5.29 -9.21
C LEU A 604 20.19 6.28 -8.52
N LEU A 605 19.65 7.11 -7.63
CA LEU A 605 20.37 8.09 -6.83
C LEU A 605 20.36 7.68 -5.35
N SER A 606 21.40 7.99 -4.59
CA SER A 606 21.33 7.86 -3.12
C SER A 606 20.19 8.70 -2.54
N GLY A 607 19.52 8.26 -1.47
CA GLY A 607 18.41 8.99 -0.84
C GLY A 607 18.77 10.40 -0.31
N ASP A 608 20.06 10.73 -0.26
CA ASP A 608 20.60 12.05 0.06
C ASP A 608 20.95 12.90 -1.18
N LEU A 609 20.57 12.43 -2.38
CA LEU A 609 20.76 13.02 -3.71
C LEU A 609 22.21 13.28 -4.15
N LYS A 610 23.22 12.84 -3.38
CA LYS A 610 24.65 13.17 -3.65
C LYS A 610 25.35 12.20 -4.59
N THR A 611 24.83 10.99 -4.80
CA THR A 611 25.51 9.95 -5.60
C THR A 611 24.57 9.34 -6.61
N ALA A 612 25.02 9.19 -7.86
CA ALA A 612 24.34 8.33 -8.84
C ALA A 612 24.94 6.91 -8.74
N ILE A 613 24.10 5.93 -8.44
CA ILE A 613 24.43 4.54 -8.11
C ILE A 613 24.26 3.63 -9.33
N GLY A 614 23.21 3.84 -10.13
CA GLY A 614 22.95 3.12 -11.38
C GLY A 614 22.42 4.03 -12.49
N ALA A 615 22.54 3.57 -13.73
CA ALA A 615 22.01 4.26 -14.91
C ALA A 615 21.77 3.27 -16.07
N LYS A 616 20.60 3.36 -16.72
CA LYS A 616 20.15 2.55 -17.88
C LYS A 616 19.28 3.43 -18.79
N ALA A 617 19.24 3.11 -20.06
CA ALA A 617 18.30 3.69 -21.02
C ALA A 617 18.08 2.72 -22.19
N THR A 618 16.92 2.78 -22.84
CA THR A 618 16.57 1.88 -23.94
C THR A 618 17.51 2.08 -25.15
N GLY A 619 18.15 1.01 -25.61
CA GLY A 619 19.14 1.03 -26.70
C GLY A 619 20.56 1.43 -26.30
N TRP A 620 20.91 1.36 -25.01
CA TRP A 620 22.23 1.76 -24.51
C TRP A 620 22.80 0.85 -23.41
N ILE A 621 24.01 0.36 -23.65
CA ILE A 621 24.77 -0.46 -22.70
C ILE A 621 25.51 0.43 -21.71
N SER A 622 25.16 0.27 -20.43
CA SER A 622 25.85 0.86 -19.28
C SER A 622 27.08 0.04 -18.86
N ASN A 623 28.11 0.72 -18.38
CA ASN A 623 29.31 0.09 -17.81
C ASN A 623 29.16 -0.25 -16.30
N ASN A 624 28.07 0.20 -15.65
CA ASN A 624 27.74 -0.15 -14.27
C ASN A 624 26.51 -1.07 -14.26
N THR A 625 26.70 -2.31 -13.80
CA THR A 625 25.68 -3.35 -13.75
C THR A 625 25.04 -3.48 -12.36
N THR A 626 24.73 -2.35 -11.73
CA THR A 626 23.70 -2.29 -10.68
C THR A 626 22.35 -2.51 -11.34
N GLY A 627 21.49 -3.37 -10.76
CA GLY A 627 20.28 -3.90 -11.43
C GLY A 627 19.24 -2.85 -11.86
N LEU A 628 19.23 -1.71 -11.15
CA LEU A 628 18.28 -0.59 -11.17
C LEU A 628 16.92 -0.89 -10.55
#